data_AF-A0A7S1YXA3-F1
#
_entry.id   AF-A0A7S1YXA3-F1
#
_cell.length_a   1.000
_cell.length_b   1.000
_cell.length_c   1.000
_cell.angle_alpha   90.00
_cell.angle_beta   90.00
_cell.angle_gamma   90.00
#
_symmetry.space_group_name_H-M   'P 1'
#
loop_
_entity.id
_entity.type
_entity.pdbx_description
1 polymer ?
#
loop_
_entity_poly.entity_id
_entity_poly.type
_entity_poly.pdbx_seq_one_letter_code
_entity_poly.pdbx_strand_id
1 'polypeptide(L)'
;MKQKQRTQHAKVVFCGTLILLAFTKESYSFQTTVRRISSPPLSYTSSWNRRYILSPNGNNFQSRILLSTSTKDENNLNELHTPKNPAKLSRLESEFNSMMDHFASYTPRDTQSISNLRTRALFEGVAAGANEPAVRRAFTILFEDMAPIRVAGRMIYRHLSDVMRASLDLRKEEDGRIISSTGFNLQDIDVGRDAFMALKDDTDEAELTMEQLVESGVVETAVSLFGYDDFSQFITHMESDEYGRLSFERFMYGLQRCAADSSCSPECNVSHILQELANQMKPIEELKSQTSSSQRKRKHSDKYDAMLVSFSEWEEKFDLDTTSRRDEILKGCFVGAKNEYVVRALKIVYTDYAALRVAGDIIFKLMSKLIGSKKKKRKAVK
;
A
#
# COMPACT_ATOMS: atom_id res chain seq x y z
N MET A 1 -33.81 35.61 -21.95
CA MET A 1 -33.38 34.59 -20.95
C MET A 1 -32.62 33.36 -21.51
N LYS A 2 -32.37 33.21 -22.83
CA LYS A 2 -31.70 32.01 -23.40
C LYS A 2 -30.16 32.06 -23.48
N GLN A 3 -29.52 33.17 -23.09
CA GLN A 3 -28.07 33.38 -23.30
C GLN A 3 -27.18 32.90 -22.14
N LYS A 4 -27.77 32.60 -20.97
CA LYS A 4 -27.03 32.18 -19.75
C LYS A 4 -26.74 30.67 -19.70
N GLN A 5 -27.38 29.84 -20.54
CA GLN A 5 -27.15 28.39 -20.59
C GLN A 5 -25.99 27.99 -21.51
N ARG A 6 -25.66 28.77 -22.55
CA ARG A 6 -24.55 28.46 -23.47
C ARG A 6 -23.17 28.63 -22.83
N THR A 7 -23.02 29.53 -21.86
CA THR A 7 -21.74 29.75 -21.16
C THR A 7 -21.39 28.69 -20.12
N GLN A 8 -22.35 27.89 -19.63
CA GLN A 8 -22.04 26.77 -18.74
C GLN A 8 -21.54 25.53 -19.50
N HIS A 9 -22.09 25.26 -20.69
CA HIS A 9 -21.61 24.16 -21.54
C HIS A 9 -20.16 24.39 -22.03
N ALA A 10 -19.80 25.63 -22.40
CA ALA A 10 -18.44 25.94 -22.85
C ALA A 10 -17.39 25.74 -21.74
N LYS A 11 -17.72 26.03 -20.47
CA LYS A 11 -16.79 25.84 -19.34
C LYS A 11 -16.55 24.37 -19.00
N VAL A 12 -17.56 23.51 -19.18
CA VAL A 12 -17.42 22.06 -18.91
C VAL A 12 -16.57 21.38 -19.99
N VAL A 13 -16.75 21.76 -21.26
CA VAL A 13 -15.93 21.25 -22.37
C VAL A 13 -14.46 21.68 -22.21
N PHE A 14 -14.21 22.95 -21.87
CA PHE A 14 -12.85 23.46 -21.70
C PHE A 14 -12.09 22.81 -20.52
N CYS A 15 -12.80 22.49 -19.44
CA CYS A 15 -12.22 21.78 -18.30
C CYS A 15 -11.90 20.31 -18.65
N GLY A 16 -12.76 19.64 -19.44
CA GLY A 16 -12.52 18.28 -19.93
C GLY A 16 -11.28 18.16 -20.82
N THR A 17 -11.05 19.13 -21.71
CA THR A 17 -9.86 19.13 -22.59
C THR A 17 -8.56 19.41 -21.84
N LEU A 18 -8.58 20.34 -20.87
CA LEU A 18 -7.41 20.63 -20.02
C LEU A 18 -7.03 19.46 -19.11
N ILE A 19 -8.04 18.75 -18.61
CA ILE A 19 -7.87 17.50 -17.86
C ILE A 19 -7.21 16.46 -18.78
N LEU A 20 -7.78 16.18 -19.97
CA LEU A 20 -7.17 15.25 -20.93
C LEU A 20 -5.73 15.61 -21.33
N LEU A 21 -5.42 16.90 -21.51
CA LEU A 21 -4.07 17.37 -21.85
C LEU A 21 -3.07 17.30 -20.68
N ALA A 22 -3.54 17.46 -19.44
CA ALA A 22 -2.72 17.17 -18.26
C ALA A 22 -2.41 15.67 -18.16
N PHE A 23 -3.37 14.82 -18.53
CA PHE A 23 -3.24 13.36 -18.49
C PHE A 23 -2.32 12.76 -19.57
N THR A 24 -2.29 13.32 -20.78
CA THR A 24 -1.34 12.87 -21.81
C THR A 24 0.11 13.22 -21.47
N LYS A 25 0.33 14.29 -20.71
CA LYS A 25 1.68 14.75 -20.33
C LYS A 25 2.28 13.94 -19.17
N GLU A 26 1.48 13.51 -18.19
CA GLU A 26 1.94 12.61 -17.11
C GLU A 26 2.14 11.16 -17.59
N SER A 27 1.37 10.70 -18.59
CA SER A 27 1.52 9.36 -19.15
C SER A 27 2.85 9.16 -19.92
N TYR A 28 3.45 10.25 -20.43
CA TYR A 28 4.75 10.21 -21.11
C TYR A 28 5.96 10.28 -20.17
N SER A 29 5.80 10.70 -18.91
CA SER A 29 6.91 10.72 -17.95
C SER A 29 7.10 9.39 -17.20
N PHE A 30 6.34 8.35 -17.57
CA PHE A 30 6.38 7.03 -16.94
C PHE A 30 7.35 6.06 -17.61
N GLN A 31 8.11 6.49 -18.61
CA GLN A 31 9.30 5.74 -19.06
C GLN A 31 10.46 6.07 -18.12
N THR A 32 10.82 5.08 -17.31
CA THR A 32 12.00 5.03 -16.44
C THR A 32 13.23 5.48 -17.21
N THR A 33 13.58 6.76 -17.10
CA THR A 33 14.87 7.25 -17.56
C THR A 33 15.86 6.91 -16.46
N VAL A 34 16.54 5.77 -16.58
CA VAL A 34 17.72 5.44 -15.78
C VAL A 34 18.84 6.41 -16.17
N ARG A 35 18.88 7.58 -15.53
CA ARG A 35 20.04 8.48 -15.59
C ARG A 35 21.01 8.05 -14.50
N ARG A 36 22.13 7.43 -14.89
CA ARG A 36 23.32 7.32 -14.04
C ARG A 36 23.79 8.73 -13.70
N ILE A 37 23.61 9.14 -12.45
CA ILE A 37 24.23 10.33 -11.87
C ILE A 37 25.39 9.82 -11.02
N SER A 38 26.61 10.02 -11.50
CA SER A 38 27.82 9.88 -10.68
C SER A 38 27.84 11.03 -9.67
N SER A 39 27.75 10.71 -8.39
CA SER A 39 27.88 11.69 -7.30
C SER A 39 29.27 11.56 -6.65
N PRO A 40 29.96 12.66 -6.33
CA PRO A 40 31.25 12.64 -5.64
C PRO A 40 31.08 12.45 -4.12
N PRO A 41 32.14 12.06 -3.38
CA PRO A 41 32.04 11.78 -1.95
C PRO A 41 31.94 13.07 -1.15
N LEU A 42 30.94 13.15 -0.27
CA LEU A 42 30.84 14.21 0.74
C LEU A 42 31.16 13.62 2.10
N SER A 43 32.27 14.06 2.68
CA SER A 43 32.58 13.89 4.10
C SER A 43 31.68 14.82 4.92
N TYR A 44 30.85 14.28 5.81
CA TYR A 44 30.07 15.08 6.76
C TYR A 44 30.23 14.53 8.18
N THR A 45 30.76 15.38 9.05
CA THR A 45 30.68 15.22 10.50
C THR A 45 29.67 16.24 11.01
N SER A 46 28.68 15.81 11.80
CA SER A 46 28.18 16.60 12.95
C SER A 46 27.11 15.84 13.72
N SER A 47 27.38 15.74 15.01
CA SER A 47 26.48 15.31 16.06
C SER A 47 25.26 16.22 16.19
N TRP A 48 24.07 15.62 16.28
CA TRP A 48 22.90 16.29 16.86
C TRP A 48 22.27 15.40 17.92
N ASN A 49 22.56 15.77 19.17
CA ASN A 49 21.89 15.30 20.36
C ASN A 49 20.47 15.92 20.39
N ARG A 50 19.42 15.10 20.39
CA ARG A 50 18.07 15.53 20.80
C ARG A 50 17.33 14.42 21.52
N ARG A 51 17.23 14.58 22.84
CA ARG A 51 16.30 13.88 23.73
C ARG A 51 14.86 14.22 23.33
N TYR A 52 14.06 13.22 23.00
CA TYR A 52 12.62 13.28 23.25
C TYR A 52 12.27 12.27 24.34
N ILE A 53 11.49 12.76 25.29
CA ILE A 53 10.96 12.04 26.44
C ILE A 53 9.83 11.14 25.91
N LEU A 54 10.04 9.82 25.94
CA LEU A 54 9.02 8.82 25.70
C LEU A 54 8.11 8.75 26.94
N SER A 55 6.80 8.81 26.72
CA SER A 55 5.80 8.38 27.70
C SER A 55 5.58 6.87 27.50
N PRO A 56 5.75 6.02 28.52
CA PRO A 56 5.56 4.58 28.38
C PRO A 56 4.11 4.24 28.71
N ASN A 57 3.34 3.82 27.71
CA ASN A 57 2.19 2.93 27.90
C ASN A 57 1.82 2.30 26.55
N GLY A 58 2.68 1.39 26.09
CA GLY A 58 2.40 0.47 24.99
C GLY A 58 2.14 -0.91 25.57
N ASN A 59 0.87 -1.24 25.84
CA ASN A 59 0.48 -2.61 26.09
C ASN A 59 0.32 -3.34 24.75
N ASN A 60 1.29 -4.20 24.48
CA ASN A 60 1.24 -5.44 23.67
C ASN A 60 0.01 -5.63 22.77
N PHE A 61 0.16 -5.27 21.49
CA PHE A 61 -0.76 -5.64 20.43
C PHE A 61 -0.21 -6.87 19.69
N GLN A 62 -0.50 -8.07 20.19
CA GLN A 62 -0.38 -9.28 19.38
C GLN A 62 -1.54 -9.31 18.40
N SER A 63 -1.25 -9.02 17.14
CA SER A 63 -2.15 -9.18 15.99
C SER A 63 -2.44 -10.67 15.74
N ARG A 64 -3.26 -11.27 16.60
CA ARG A 64 -4.06 -12.43 16.19
C ARG A 64 -5.20 -11.89 15.34
N ILE A 65 -5.24 -12.31 14.08
CA ILE A 65 -6.47 -12.36 13.29
C ILE A 65 -7.42 -13.35 14.01
N LEU A 66 -8.07 -12.86 15.04
CA LEU A 66 -9.28 -13.44 15.62
C LEU A 66 -10.38 -12.45 15.28
N LEU A 67 -11.10 -12.74 14.20
CA LEU A 67 -12.50 -12.31 14.07
C LEU A 67 -13.26 -12.82 15.30
N SER A 68 -13.26 -12.03 16.37
CA SER A 68 -14.25 -12.13 17.43
C SER A 68 -15.27 -11.05 17.17
N THR A 69 -16.11 -11.29 16.15
CA THR A 69 -17.33 -10.52 15.98
C THR A 69 -18.25 -10.83 17.17
N SER A 70 -18.68 -9.78 17.85
CA SER A 70 -19.81 -9.83 18.76
C SER A 70 -21.06 -10.13 17.92
N THR A 71 -21.46 -11.41 17.86
CA THR A 71 -22.32 -12.03 16.86
C THR A 71 -23.82 -11.74 16.94
N LYS A 72 -24.30 -10.71 17.67
CA LYS A 72 -25.75 -10.55 17.88
C LYS A 72 -26.47 -9.47 17.06
N ASP A 73 -25.79 -8.44 16.55
CA ASP A 73 -26.46 -7.36 15.80
C ASP A 73 -26.01 -7.19 14.33
N GLU A 74 -24.97 -7.89 13.85
CA GLU A 74 -24.51 -7.78 12.45
C GLU A 74 -25.31 -8.62 11.43
N ASN A 75 -26.12 -9.58 11.89
CA ASN A 75 -26.83 -10.48 10.97
C ASN A 75 -27.95 -9.80 10.15
N ASN A 76 -28.42 -8.61 10.54
CA ASN A 76 -29.45 -7.89 9.78
C ASN A 76 -28.90 -6.91 8.72
N LEU A 77 -27.60 -6.61 8.71
CA LEU A 77 -27.00 -5.68 7.72
C LEU A 77 -26.41 -6.40 6.50
N ASN A 78 -26.17 -7.71 6.58
CA ASN A 78 -25.55 -8.50 5.51
C ASN A 78 -26.55 -9.10 4.50
N GLU A 79 -27.84 -9.20 4.82
CA GLU A 79 -28.85 -9.73 3.87
C GLU A 79 -29.22 -8.75 2.74
N LEU A 80 -28.92 -7.45 2.89
CA LEU A 80 -29.41 -6.43 1.95
C LEU A 80 -28.58 -6.31 0.65
N HIS A 81 -27.44 -7.00 0.53
CA HIS A 81 -26.56 -6.91 -0.64
C HIS A 81 -26.25 -8.29 -1.23
N THR A 82 -27.26 -9.17 -1.31
CA THR A 82 -27.18 -10.29 -2.25
C THR A 82 -26.96 -9.73 -3.67
N PRO A 83 -25.99 -10.25 -4.44
CA PRO A 83 -25.67 -9.74 -5.77
C PRO A 83 -26.94 -9.66 -6.60
N LYS A 84 -27.23 -8.48 -7.17
CA LYS A 84 -28.24 -8.37 -8.23
C LYS A 84 -27.97 -9.49 -9.23
N ASN A 85 -29.01 -10.22 -9.60
CA ASN A 85 -28.95 -11.31 -10.57
C ASN A 85 -27.93 -10.96 -11.67
N PRO A 86 -26.86 -11.78 -11.87
CA PRO A 86 -25.74 -11.43 -12.73
C PRO A 86 -26.17 -11.05 -14.16
N ALA A 87 -27.35 -11.51 -14.60
CA ALA A 87 -27.97 -11.15 -15.87
C ALA A 87 -28.37 -9.66 -16.00
N LYS A 88 -28.33 -8.86 -14.92
CA LYS A 88 -28.77 -7.46 -14.90
C LYS A 88 -27.65 -6.44 -14.63
N LEU A 89 -26.39 -6.85 -14.59
CA LEU A 89 -25.27 -5.93 -14.35
C LEU A 89 -25.05 -5.05 -15.60
N SER A 90 -24.74 -3.77 -15.38
CA SER A 90 -24.34 -2.90 -16.49
C SER A 90 -22.98 -3.34 -17.05
N ARG A 91 -22.68 -3.00 -18.31
CA ARG A 91 -21.36 -3.29 -18.91
C ARG A 91 -20.21 -2.71 -18.08
N LEU A 92 -20.40 -1.50 -17.53
CA LEU A 92 -19.38 -0.81 -16.75
C LEU A 92 -19.22 -1.41 -15.35
N GLU A 93 -20.32 -1.87 -14.75
CA GLU A 93 -20.30 -2.58 -13.48
C GLU A 93 -19.61 -3.95 -13.62
N SER A 94 -19.92 -4.69 -14.69
CA SER A 94 -19.23 -5.95 -15.02
C SER A 94 -17.73 -5.73 -15.26
N GLU A 95 -17.35 -4.70 -16.01
CA GLU A 95 -15.95 -4.31 -16.22
C GLU A 95 -15.23 -4.00 -14.90
N PHE A 96 -15.83 -3.15 -14.05
CA PHE A 96 -15.24 -2.79 -12.76
C PHE A 96 -15.08 -4.00 -11.84
N ASN A 97 -16.12 -4.85 -11.76
CA ASN A 97 -16.08 -6.06 -10.95
C ASN A 97 -14.98 -7.01 -11.43
N SER A 98 -14.83 -7.22 -12.74
CA SER A 98 -13.75 -8.04 -13.29
C SER A 98 -12.36 -7.51 -12.91
N MET A 99 -12.15 -6.19 -12.91
CA MET A 99 -10.88 -5.60 -12.46
C MET A 99 -10.62 -5.85 -10.97
N MET A 100 -11.65 -5.70 -10.13
CA MET A 100 -11.53 -5.94 -8.68
C MET A 100 -11.31 -7.42 -8.36
N ASP A 101 -12.01 -8.32 -9.04
CA ASP A 101 -11.84 -9.77 -8.86
C ASP A 101 -10.46 -10.24 -9.31
N HIS A 102 -9.90 -9.63 -10.36
CA HIS A 102 -8.52 -9.88 -10.77
C HIS A 102 -7.53 -9.50 -9.66
N PHE A 103 -7.65 -8.32 -9.05
CA PHE A 103 -6.77 -7.94 -7.93
C PHE A 103 -7.00 -8.79 -6.68
N ALA A 104 -8.25 -9.17 -6.38
CA ALA A 104 -8.59 -10.01 -5.24
C ALA A 104 -8.05 -11.45 -5.38
N SER A 105 -7.72 -11.87 -6.61
CA SER A 105 -7.12 -13.18 -6.88
C SER A 105 -5.64 -13.29 -6.46
N TYR A 106 -4.95 -12.15 -6.26
CA TYR A 106 -3.58 -12.15 -5.81
C TYR A 106 -3.49 -12.52 -4.33
N THR A 107 -2.56 -13.43 -4.03
CA THR A 107 -2.30 -13.88 -2.67
C THR A 107 -1.42 -12.89 -1.90
N PRO A 108 -1.35 -12.97 -0.56
CA PRO A 108 -0.36 -12.21 0.22
C PRO A 108 1.06 -12.49 -0.25
N ARG A 109 1.34 -13.75 -0.62
CA ARG A 109 2.59 -14.17 -1.23
C ARG A 109 2.88 -13.38 -2.50
N ASP A 110 1.93 -13.30 -3.44
CA ASP A 110 2.10 -12.52 -4.68
C ASP A 110 2.41 -11.05 -4.37
N THR A 111 1.71 -10.45 -3.41
CA THR A 111 1.93 -9.06 -2.99
C THR A 111 3.34 -8.85 -2.41
N GLN A 112 3.87 -9.80 -1.64
CA GLN A 112 5.25 -9.74 -1.13
C GLN A 112 6.32 -9.79 -2.24
N SER A 113 5.99 -10.22 -3.46
CA SER A 113 6.92 -10.16 -4.60
C SER A 113 7.25 -8.73 -5.04
N ILE A 114 6.42 -7.75 -4.66
CA ILE A 114 6.58 -6.37 -5.07
C ILE A 114 7.62 -5.68 -4.19
N SER A 115 8.71 -5.23 -4.80
CA SER A 115 9.85 -4.60 -4.12
C SER A 115 9.52 -3.23 -3.49
N ASN A 116 8.53 -2.51 -3.99
CA ASN A 116 8.13 -1.21 -3.46
C ASN A 116 7.02 -1.36 -2.39
N LEU A 117 7.34 -0.95 -1.15
CA LEU A 117 6.43 -0.98 0.00
C LEU A 117 5.12 -0.19 -0.22
N ARG A 118 5.19 0.97 -0.87
CA ARG A 118 4.00 1.79 -1.17
C ARG A 118 3.10 1.09 -2.17
N THR A 119 3.68 0.46 -3.19
CA THR A 119 2.92 -0.34 -4.15
C THR A 119 2.30 -1.56 -3.49
N ARG A 120 3.00 -2.26 -2.59
CA ARG A 120 2.41 -3.33 -1.78
C ARG A 120 1.18 -2.87 -1.01
N ALA A 121 1.29 -1.74 -0.30
CA ALA A 121 0.18 -1.15 0.43
C ALA A 121 -1.01 -0.77 -0.49
N LEU A 122 -0.77 -0.42 -1.75
CA LEU A 122 -1.84 -0.23 -2.74
C LEU A 122 -2.57 -1.54 -3.03
N PHE A 123 -1.85 -2.64 -3.27
CA PHE A 123 -2.46 -3.95 -3.52
C PHE A 123 -3.26 -4.44 -2.30
N GLU A 124 -2.71 -4.31 -1.10
CA GLU A 124 -3.39 -4.66 0.15
C GLU A 124 -4.71 -3.88 0.31
N GLY A 125 -4.68 -2.56 0.08
CA GLY A 125 -5.90 -1.76 0.18
C GLY A 125 -6.90 -2.01 -0.95
N VAL A 126 -6.46 -2.38 -2.15
CA VAL A 126 -7.35 -2.82 -3.23
C VAL A 126 -8.01 -4.15 -2.87
N ALA A 127 -7.26 -5.13 -2.36
CA ALA A 127 -7.79 -6.41 -1.91
C ALA A 127 -8.79 -6.22 -0.76
N ALA A 128 -8.45 -5.40 0.25
CA ALA A 128 -9.36 -5.05 1.33
C ALA A 128 -10.64 -4.38 0.81
N GLY A 129 -10.52 -3.40 -0.10
CA GLY A 129 -11.68 -2.75 -0.71
C GLY A 129 -12.52 -3.65 -1.62
N ALA A 130 -11.91 -4.66 -2.25
CA ALA A 130 -12.61 -5.66 -3.06
C ALA A 130 -13.49 -6.59 -2.20
N ASN A 131 -12.99 -6.90 -0.99
CA ASN A 131 -13.65 -7.76 -0.02
C ASN A 131 -14.72 -7.03 0.81
N GLU A 132 -14.75 -5.69 0.76
CA GLU A 132 -15.74 -4.85 1.45
C GLU A 132 -16.92 -4.49 0.53
N PRO A 133 -18.12 -5.10 0.67
CA PRO A 133 -19.20 -4.94 -0.30
C PRO A 133 -19.68 -3.49 -0.45
N ALA A 134 -19.74 -2.74 0.64
CA ALA A 134 -20.15 -1.33 0.63
C ALA A 134 -19.14 -0.44 -0.10
N VAL A 135 -17.84 -0.69 0.11
CA VAL A 135 -16.74 0.02 -0.57
C VAL A 135 -16.78 -0.31 -2.05
N ARG A 136 -16.81 -1.60 -2.40
CA ARG A 136 -16.91 -2.07 -3.79
C ARG A 136 -18.12 -1.45 -4.49
N ARG A 137 -19.29 -1.47 -3.85
CA ARG A 137 -20.52 -0.89 -4.40
C ARG A 137 -20.40 0.62 -4.65
N ALA A 138 -19.84 1.37 -3.71
CA ALA A 138 -19.62 2.80 -3.87
C ALA A 138 -18.69 3.11 -5.07
N PHE A 139 -17.58 2.38 -5.20
CA PHE A 139 -16.67 2.55 -6.33
C PHE A 139 -17.28 2.13 -7.66
N THR A 140 -18.11 1.08 -7.70
CA THR A 140 -18.88 0.71 -8.90
C THR A 140 -19.75 1.88 -9.36
N ILE A 141 -20.53 2.48 -8.46
CA ILE A 141 -21.40 3.64 -8.79
C ILE A 141 -20.56 4.80 -9.30
N LEU A 142 -19.44 5.11 -8.64
CA LEU A 142 -18.54 6.18 -9.06
C LEU A 142 -17.93 5.91 -10.45
N PHE A 143 -17.56 4.66 -10.74
CA PHE A 143 -17.01 4.23 -12.03
C PHE A 143 -18.05 4.33 -13.17
N GLU A 144 -19.31 4.00 -12.87
CA GLU A 144 -20.43 4.19 -13.79
C GLU A 144 -20.74 5.67 -14.03
N ASP A 145 -20.86 6.45 -12.95
CA ASP A 145 -21.43 7.80 -13.01
C ASP A 145 -20.39 8.88 -13.37
N MET A 146 -19.10 8.64 -13.14
CA MET A 146 -18.06 9.66 -13.28
C MET A 146 -16.96 9.23 -14.25
N ALA A 147 -17.02 9.73 -15.48
CA ALA A 147 -16.03 9.45 -16.53
C ALA A 147 -14.57 9.71 -16.11
N PRO A 148 -14.21 10.79 -15.36
CA PRO A 148 -12.84 10.98 -14.89
C PRO A 148 -12.35 9.88 -13.96
N ILE A 149 -13.21 9.37 -13.08
CA ILE A 149 -12.88 8.25 -12.17
C ILE A 149 -12.65 6.99 -13.00
N ARG A 150 -13.49 6.75 -14.01
CA ARG A 150 -13.35 5.60 -14.90
C ARG A 150 -12.01 5.58 -15.63
N VAL A 151 -11.62 6.71 -16.22
CA VAL A 151 -10.33 6.83 -16.92
C VAL A 151 -9.18 6.57 -15.96
N ALA A 152 -9.19 7.20 -14.79
CA ALA A 152 -8.14 7.02 -13.79
C ALA A 152 -8.09 5.56 -13.28
N GLY A 153 -9.24 4.94 -13.02
CA GLY A 153 -9.32 3.54 -12.60
C GLY A 153 -8.70 2.58 -13.62
N ARG A 154 -8.99 2.74 -14.92
CA ARG A 154 -8.38 1.93 -15.99
C ARG A 154 -6.86 2.13 -16.08
N MET A 155 -6.38 3.35 -15.87
CA MET A 155 -4.94 3.64 -15.89
C MET A 155 -4.22 2.94 -14.73
N ILE A 156 -4.73 3.09 -13.51
CA ILE A 156 -4.17 2.40 -12.34
C ILE A 156 -4.22 0.89 -12.53
N TYR A 157 -5.36 0.36 -12.98
CA TYR A 157 -5.53 -1.08 -13.20
C TYR A 157 -4.45 -1.65 -14.12
N ARG A 158 -4.19 -1.02 -15.27
CA ARG A 158 -3.14 -1.45 -16.20
C ARG A 158 -1.76 -1.37 -15.55
N HIS A 159 -1.44 -0.22 -14.96
CA HIS A 159 -0.14 0.00 -14.34
C HIS A 159 0.16 -1.02 -13.25
N LEU A 160 -0.77 -1.21 -12.30
CA LEU A 160 -0.60 -2.18 -11.22
C LEU A 160 -0.55 -3.62 -11.77
N SER A 161 -1.40 -3.97 -12.75
CA SER A 161 -1.35 -5.30 -13.38
C SER A 161 0.01 -5.59 -14.02
N ASP A 162 0.62 -4.61 -14.68
CA ASP A 162 1.93 -4.75 -15.29
C ASP A 162 3.05 -4.87 -14.23
N VAL A 163 2.96 -4.10 -13.14
CA VAL A 163 3.89 -4.20 -12.01
C VAL A 163 3.81 -5.56 -11.33
N MET A 164 2.60 -6.08 -11.08
CA MET A 164 2.43 -7.41 -10.47
C MET A 164 2.98 -8.51 -11.37
N ARG A 165 2.66 -8.48 -12.66
CA ARG A 165 3.17 -9.47 -13.63
C ARG A 165 4.71 -9.50 -13.63
N ALA A 166 5.33 -8.33 -13.75
CA ALA A 166 6.79 -8.21 -13.73
C ALA A 166 7.39 -8.71 -12.40
N SER A 167 6.75 -8.40 -11.27
CA SER A 167 7.24 -8.82 -9.94
C SER A 167 7.15 -10.35 -9.77
N LEU A 168 6.08 -10.97 -10.25
CA LEU A 168 5.91 -12.42 -10.23
C LEU A 168 6.91 -13.15 -11.13
N ASP A 169 7.15 -12.64 -12.34
CA ASP A 169 8.13 -13.21 -13.27
C ASP A 169 9.54 -13.15 -12.68
N LEU A 170 9.95 -11.97 -12.16
CA LEU A 170 11.24 -11.79 -11.50
C LEU A 170 11.42 -12.70 -10.29
N ARG A 171 10.40 -12.80 -9.43
CA ARG A 171 10.45 -13.70 -8.27
C ARG A 171 10.60 -15.14 -8.68
N LYS A 172 9.84 -15.60 -9.69
CA LYS A 172 9.90 -16.99 -10.14
C LYS A 172 11.30 -17.37 -10.62
N GLU A 173 11.96 -16.47 -11.35
CA GLU A 173 13.34 -16.67 -11.80
C GLU A 173 14.34 -16.66 -10.64
N GLU A 174 14.21 -15.70 -9.72
CA GLU A 174 15.07 -15.56 -8.54
C GLU A 174 14.94 -16.76 -7.59
N ASP A 175 13.71 -17.16 -7.24
CA ASP A 175 13.42 -18.33 -6.40
C ASP A 175 14.03 -19.60 -7.03
N GLY A 176 13.93 -19.75 -8.36
CA GLY A 176 14.56 -20.87 -9.08
C GLY A 176 16.08 -20.94 -8.94
N ARG A 177 16.76 -19.78 -9.00
CA ARG A 177 18.21 -19.69 -8.78
C ARG A 177 18.58 -19.99 -7.34
N ILE A 178 17.80 -19.47 -6.38
CA ILE A 178 18.03 -19.68 -4.95
C ILE A 178 17.90 -21.16 -4.59
N ILE A 179 16.80 -21.81 -5.00
CA ILE A 179 16.57 -23.25 -4.76
C ILE A 179 17.73 -24.08 -5.32
N SER A 180 18.13 -23.81 -6.56
CA SER A 180 19.16 -24.60 -7.25
C SER A 180 20.53 -24.50 -6.56
N SER A 181 20.84 -23.34 -5.96
CA SER A 181 22.16 -23.08 -5.37
C SER A 181 22.23 -23.38 -3.87
N THR A 182 21.13 -23.21 -3.13
CA THR A 182 21.11 -23.33 -1.66
C THR A 182 20.44 -24.60 -1.15
N GLY A 183 19.55 -25.20 -1.95
CA GLY A 183 18.67 -26.28 -1.50
C GLY A 183 17.52 -25.82 -0.59
N PHE A 184 17.33 -24.51 -0.37
CA PHE A 184 16.18 -24.00 0.37
C PHE A 184 14.87 -24.38 -0.31
N ASN A 185 13.85 -24.64 0.52
CA ASN A 185 12.49 -24.78 0.01
C ASN A 185 11.85 -23.39 -0.14
N LEU A 186 10.68 -23.34 -0.78
CA LEU A 186 9.97 -22.07 -1.03
C LEU A 186 9.56 -21.34 0.26
N GLN A 187 9.28 -22.06 1.35
CA GLN A 187 8.88 -21.43 2.61
C GLN A 187 10.06 -20.69 3.24
N ASP A 188 11.26 -21.26 3.22
CA ASP A 188 12.47 -20.61 3.72
C ASP A 188 12.78 -19.34 2.92
N ILE A 189 12.63 -19.40 1.59
CA ILE A 189 12.82 -18.25 0.70
C ILE A 189 11.80 -17.16 1.02
N ASP A 190 10.54 -17.51 1.25
CA ASP A 190 9.50 -16.54 1.60
C ASP A 190 9.80 -15.83 2.94
N VAL A 191 10.22 -16.58 3.97
CA VAL A 191 10.60 -16.00 5.27
C VAL A 191 11.84 -15.12 5.13
N GLY A 192 12.84 -15.57 4.37
CA GLY A 192 14.03 -14.78 4.08
C GLY A 192 13.71 -13.48 3.35
N ARG A 193 12.74 -13.51 2.43
CA ARG A 193 12.28 -12.33 1.70
C ARG A 193 11.59 -11.35 2.64
N ASP A 194 10.76 -11.83 3.56
CA ASP A 194 10.14 -10.96 4.57
C ASP A 194 11.19 -10.26 5.44
N ALA A 195 12.22 -10.99 5.90
CA ALA A 195 13.33 -10.40 6.64
C ALA A 195 14.10 -9.36 5.80
N PHE A 196 14.43 -9.70 4.55
CA PHE A 196 15.15 -8.82 3.62
C PHE A 196 14.36 -7.54 3.29
N MET A 197 13.05 -7.65 3.08
CA MET A 197 12.22 -6.50 2.76
C MET A 197 12.04 -5.55 3.94
N ALA A 198 12.05 -6.06 5.17
CA ALA A 198 11.97 -5.22 6.37
C ALA A 198 13.29 -4.46 6.66
N LEU A 199 14.42 -5.01 6.21
CA LEU A 199 15.72 -4.34 6.20
C LEU A 199 15.78 -3.15 5.24
N LYS A 200 15.06 -3.25 4.12
CA LYS A 200 15.06 -2.22 3.09
C LYS A 200 14.42 -0.93 3.60
N ASP A 201 14.92 0.20 3.15
CA ASP A 201 14.23 1.48 3.33
C ASP A 201 13.17 1.68 2.22
N ASP A 202 12.49 2.82 2.28
CA ASP A 202 11.48 3.21 1.30
C ASP A 202 12.07 3.58 -0.07
N THR A 203 13.35 3.31 -0.34
CA THR A 203 13.93 3.55 -1.65
C THR A 203 13.40 2.54 -2.68
N ASP A 204 13.34 2.99 -3.93
CA ASP A 204 12.93 2.15 -5.06
C ASP A 204 14.01 1.13 -5.47
N GLU A 205 15.13 1.05 -4.75
CA GLU A 205 16.27 0.19 -5.12
C GLU A 205 16.02 -1.26 -4.71
N ALA A 206 16.26 -2.24 -5.59
CA ALA A 206 15.99 -3.66 -5.31
C ALA A 206 17.02 -4.30 -4.34
N GLU A 207 18.00 -3.53 -3.87
CA GLU A 207 19.20 -4.02 -3.19
C GLU A 207 19.36 -3.31 -1.84
N LEU A 208 19.97 -4.00 -0.87
CA LEU A 208 20.38 -3.44 0.41
C LEU A 208 21.82 -2.94 0.33
N THR A 209 22.10 -1.79 0.92
CA THR A 209 23.48 -1.38 1.19
C THR A 209 23.99 -2.05 2.47
N MET A 210 25.30 -2.22 2.58
CA MET A 210 25.89 -2.78 3.80
C MET A 210 25.65 -1.87 5.01
N GLU A 211 25.62 -0.56 4.80
CA GLU A 211 25.27 0.41 5.84
C GLU A 211 23.85 0.18 6.37
N GLN A 212 22.86 0.00 5.49
CA GLN A 212 21.49 -0.33 5.91
C GLN A 212 21.43 -1.65 6.69
N LEU A 213 22.20 -2.66 6.28
CA LEU A 213 22.27 -3.93 6.99
C LEU A 213 22.84 -3.74 8.41
N VAL A 214 23.90 -2.95 8.56
CA VAL A 214 24.50 -2.64 9.87
C VAL A 214 23.56 -1.81 10.74
N GLU A 215 23.00 -0.73 10.20
CA GLU A 215 22.13 0.19 10.94
C GLU A 215 20.82 -0.47 11.40
N SER A 216 20.39 -1.54 10.73
CA SER A 216 19.19 -2.28 11.12
C SER A 216 19.33 -3.07 12.42
N GLY A 217 20.56 -3.33 12.90
CA GLY A 217 20.82 -4.23 14.03
C GLY A 217 20.65 -5.72 13.73
N VAL A 218 20.18 -6.12 12.53
CA VAL A 218 20.07 -7.54 12.12
C VAL A 218 21.40 -8.27 12.21
N VAL A 219 22.46 -7.54 11.90
CA VAL A 219 23.82 -8.05 11.96
C VAL A 219 24.16 -8.61 13.33
N GLU A 220 23.84 -7.90 14.42
CA GLU A 220 24.17 -8.33 15.78
C GLU A 220 23.46 -9.64 16.11
N THR A 221 22.19 -9.74 15.69
CA THR A 221 21.39 -10.96 15.83
C THR A 221 21.94 -12.09 15.00
N ALA A 222 22.30 -11.85 13.73
CA ALA A 222 22.88 -12.87 12.86
C ALA A 222 24.21 -13.37 13.44
N VAL A 223 25.11 -12.48 13.83
CA VAL A 223 26.40 -12.79 14.47
C VAL A 223 26.17 -13.66 15.71
N SER A 224 25.23 -13.27 16.58
CA SER A 224 24.88 -14.05 17.78
C SER A 224 24.28 -15.42 17.46
N LEU A 225 23.44 -15.52 16.43
CA LEU A 225 22.77 -16.78 16.06
C LEU A 225 23.70 -17.76 15.35
N PHE A 226 24.61 -17.27 14.52
CA PHE A 226 25.63 -18.08 13.84
C PHE A 226 26.85 -18.37 14.71
N GLY A 227 26.98 -17.73 15.87
CA GLY A 227 28.10 -17.93 16.79
C GLY A 227 29.42 -17.34 16.27
N TYR A 228 29.36 -16.26 15.50
CA TYR A 228 30.55 -15.53 15.07
C TYR A 228 31.09 -14.66 16.21
N ASP A 229 32.42 -14.58 16.33
CA ASP A 229 33.08 -13.72 17.32
C ASP A 229 32.97 -12.23 16.97
N ASP A 230 32.86 -11.93 15.67
CA ASP A 230 32.82 -10.57 15.16
C ASP A 230 31.98 -10.42 13.89
N PHE A 231 31.61 -9.17 13.62
CA PHE A 231 30.85 -8.75 12.44
C PHE A 231 31.59 -9.00 11.12
N SER A 232 32.91 -8.84 11.10
CA SER A 232 33.69 -8.92 9.86
C SER A 232 33.64 -10.33 9.28
N GLN A 233 33.65 -11.36 10.11
CA GLN A 233 33.46 -12.76 9.69
C GLN A 233 32.11 -12.93 8.98
N PHE A 234 31.01 -12.49 9.59
CA PHE A 234 29.69 -12.56 8.95
C PHE A 234 29.67 -11.85 7.59
N ILE A 235 30.24 -10.64 7.49
CA ILE A 235 30.28 -9.89 6.23
C ILE A 235 31.12 -10.57 5.16
N THR A 236 32.22 -11.25 5.52
CA THR A 236 33.04 -11.95 4.52
C THR A 236 32.27 -13.08 3.81
N HIS A 237 31.22 -13.61 4.42
CA HIS A 237 30.34 -14.60 3.78
C HIS A 237 29.21 -13.96 2.97
N MET A 238 28.90 -12.68 3.18
CA MET A 238 27.90 -11.95 2.41
C MET A 238 28.52 -11.42 1.11
N GLU A 239 28.14 -12.01 -0.02
CA GLU A 239 28.61 -11.55 -1.33
C GLU A 239 27.94 -10.21 -1.70
N SER A 240 28.62 -9.09 -1.47
CA SER A 240 28.20 -7.79 -2.02
C SER A 240 28.73 -7.60 -3.44
N ASP A 241 28.10 -6.71 -4.22
CA ASP A 241 28.66 -6.29 -5.51
C ASP A 241 29.86 -5.34 -5.34
N GLU A 242 30.38 -4.85 -6.46
CA GLU A 242 31.48 -3.88 -6.50
C GLU A 242 31.14 -2.53 -5.82
N TYR A 243 29.86 -2.27 -5.55
CA TYR A 243 29.36 -1.07 -4.90
C TYR A 243 28.92 -1.30 -3.44
N GLY A 244 29.15 -2.49 -2.87
CA GLY A 244 28.70 -2.81 -1.52
C GLY A 244 27.18 -2.99 -1.42
N ARG A 245 26.53 -3.39 -2.51
CA ARG A 245 25.10 -3.68 -2.55
C ARG A 245 24.85 -5.18 -2.51
N LEU A 246 23.75 -5.53 -1.86
CA LEU A 246 23.35 -6.90 -1.57
C LEU A 246 21.95 -7.12 -2.13
N SER A 247 21.86 -7.92 -3.19
CA SER A 247 20.56 -8.39 -3.70
C SER A 247 19.96 -9.46 -2.79
N PHE A 248 18.66 -9.70 -2.90
CA PHE A 248 17.99 -10.75 -2.12
C PHE A 248 18.59 -12.13 -2.37
N GLU A 249 18.83 -12.48 -3.64
CA GLU A 249 19.52 -13.72 -4.02
C GLU A 249 20.86 -13.90 -3.28
N ARG A 250 21.71 -12.86 -3.27
CA ARG A 250 23.01 -12.93 -2.60
C ARG A 250 22.91 -12.94 -1.09
N PHE A 251 21.90 -12.29 -0.53
CA PHE A 251 21.59 -12.39 0.90
C PHE A 251 21.29 -13.85 1.28
N MET A 252 20.46 -14.55 0.50
CA MET A 252 20.16 -15.97 0.75
C MET A 252 21.38 -16.86 0.57
N TYR A 253 22.24 -16.59 -0.41
CA TYR A 253 23.51 -17.32 -0.59
C TYR A 253 24.46 -17.12 0.59
N GLY A 254 24.59 -15.89 1.07
CA GLY A 254 25.42 -15.57 2.22
C GLY A 254 24.95 -16.27 3.49
N LEU A 255 23.64 -16.33 3.74
CA LEU A 255 23.08 -17.07 4.88
C LEU A 255 23.35 -18.58 4.79
N GLN A 256 23.21 -19.18 3.60
CA GLN A 256 23.52 -20.60 3.41
C GLN A 256 25.01 -20.89 3.65
N ARG A 257 25.90 -20.01 3.17
CA ARG A 257 27.34 -20.13 3.43
C ARG A 257 27.66 -19.98 4.90
N CYS A 258 27.06 -19.01 5.57
CA CYS A 258 27.23 -18.85 7.01
C CYS A 258 26.86 -20.13 7.74
N ALA A 259 25.74 -20.76 7.39
CA ALA A 259 25.32 -22.02 8.00
C ALA A 259 26.24 -23.22 7.68
N ALA A 260 26.94 -23.20 6.55
CA ALA A 260 27.86 -24.25 6.13
C ALA A 260 29.26 -24.10 6.74
N ASP A 261 29.75 -22.87 6.88
CA ASP A 261 31.11 -22.56 7.32
C ASP A 261 31.23 -22.40 8.84
N SER A 262 30.17 -21.91 9.49
CA SER A 262 30.21 -21.73 10.94
C SER A 262 30.33 -23.09 11.64
N SER A 263 31.12 -23.14 12.71
CA SER A 263 31.05 -24.19 13.74
C SER A 263 29.73 -24.11 14.53
N CYS A 264 28.66 -23.68 13.87
CA CYS A 264 27.35 -23.63 14.46
C CYS A 264 27.02 -25.04 14.94
N SER A 265 26.45 -25.12 16.13
CA SER A 265 26.07 -26.41 16.71
C SER A 265 25.29 -27.24 15.67
N PRO A 266 25.31 -28.58 15.71
CA PRO A 266 24.57 -29.43 14.78
C PRO A 266 23.04 -29.15 14.72
N GLU A 267 22.53 -28.25 15.56
CA GLU A 267 21.15 -27.75 15.59
C GLU A 267 20.95 -26.41 14.85
N CYS A 268 21.93 -25.92 14.09
CA CYS A 268 21.86 -24.67 13.33
C CYS A 268 20.85 -24.78 12.17
N ASN A 269 19.58 -24.50 12.45
CA ASN A 269 18.53 -24.52 11.47
C ASN A 269 18.37 -23.13 10.83
N VAL A 270 18.76 -22.96 9.57
CA VAL A 270 18.66 -21.69 8.83
C VAL A 270 17.23 -21.15 8.82
N SER A 271 16.22 -22.02 8.71
CA SER A 271 14.82 -21.62 8.78
C SER A 271 14.47 -20.94 10.09
N HIS A 272 15.04 -21.41 11.21
CA HIS A 272 14.85 -20.79 12.52
C HIS A 272 15.51 -19.42 12.60
N ILE A 273 16.72 -19.28 12.05
CA ILE A 273 17.44 -18.00 11.98
C ILE A 273 16.63 -16.99 11.16
N LEU A 274 16.14 -17.40 10.00
CA LEU A 274 15.30 -16.55 9.14
C LEU A 274 14.02 -16.10 9.86
N GLN A 275 13.38 -16.99 10.61
CA GLN A 275 12.19 -16.64 11.40
C GLN A 275 12.51 -15.65 12.52
N GLU A 276 13.62 -15.83 13.23
CA GLU A 276 14.05 -14.92 14.29
C GLU A 276 14.40 -13.53 13.73
N LEU A 277 15.14 -13.49 12.61
CA LEU A 277 15.41 -12.25 11.88
C LEU A 277 14.12 -11.55 11.47
N ALA A 278 13.18 -12.27 10.83
CA ALA A 278 11.89 -11.70 10.44
C ALA A 278 11.09 -11.16 11.63
N ASN A 279 11.12 -11.85 12.78
CA ASN A 279 10.40 -11.41 13.97
C ASN A 279 11.00 -10.13 14.58
N GLN A 280 12.33 -10.02 14.60
CA GLN A 280 13.00 -8.82 15.10
C GLN A 280 12.84 -7.61 14.18
N MET A 281 12.57 -7.83 12.90
CA MET A 281 12.42 -6.75 11.93
C MET A 281 11.02 -6.12 11.88
N LYS A 282 9.99 -6.80 12.37
CA LYS A 282 8.61 -6.26 12.39
C LYS A 282 8.50 -4.86 13.02
N PRO A 283 9.09 -4.59 14.21
CA PRO A 283 9.04 -3.25 14.82
C PRO A 283 9.75 -2.18 13.99
N ILE A 284 10.80 -2.55 13.25
CA ILE A 284 11.58 -1.61 12.41
C ILE A 284 10.76 -1.20 11.18
N GLU A 285 10.06 -2.15 10.55
CA GLU A 285 9.15 -1.86 9.43
C GLU A 285 8.03 -0.89 9.85
N GLU A 286 7.46 -1.09 11.05
CA GLU A 286 6.44 -0.21 11.62
C GLU A 286 6.98 1.23 11.84
N LEU A 287 8.19 1.37 12.35
CA LEU A 287 8.85 2.67 12.56
C LEU A 287 9.17 3.38 11.24
N LYS A 288 9.72 2.65 10.25
CA LYS A 288 10.11 3.21 8.94
C LYS A 288 8.92 3.80 8.18
N SER A 289 7.75 3.17 8.30
CA SER A 289 6.51 3.65 7.67
C SER A 289 6.12 5.09 8.05
N GLN A 290 6.71 5.64 9.12
CA GLN A 290 6.43 6.99 9.63
C GLN A 290 7.42 8.06 9.15
N THR A 291 8.59 7.66 8.63
CA THR A 291 9.73 8.57 8.39
C THR A 291 9.94 8.88 6.91
N SER A 292 10.07 10.18 6.58
CA SER A 292 10.57 10.75 5.29
C SER A 292 9.59 11.18 4.18
N SER A 293 8.33 11.54 4.49
CA SER A 293 7.53 12.26 3.46
C SER A 293 8.03 13.70 3.25
N SER A 294 8.20 14.11 1.98
CA SER A 294 8.52 15.51 1.67
C SER A 294 7.44 16.46 2.20
N GLN A 295 7.81 17.70 2.55
CA GLN A 295 6.84 18.69 3.09
C GLN A 295 5.59 18.86 2.21
N ARG A 296 5.75 18.74 0.88
CA ARG A 296 4.64 18.79 -0.07
C ARG A 296 3.72 17.57 0.03
N LYS A 297 4.29 16.36 0.15
CA LYS A 297 3.51 15.13 0.36
C LYS A 297 2.78 15.17 1.70
N ARG A 298 3.43 15.67 2.75
CA ARG A 298 2.83 15.88 4.08
C ARG A 298 1.57 16.74 4.01
N LYS A 299 1.59 17.87 3.31
CA LYS A 299 0.39 18.73 3.12
C LYS A 299 -0.80 17.98 2.49
N HIS A 300 -0.55 17.09 1.53
CA HIS A 300 -1.62 16.32 0.90
C HIS A 300 -2.11 15.19 1.81
N SER A 301 -1.21 14.54 2.53
CA SER A 301 -1.51 13.58 3.59
C SER A 301 -2.40 14.20 4.67
N ASP A 302 -2.01 15.34 5.24
CA ASP A 302 -2.76 16.04 6.30
C ASP A 302 -4.16 16.45 5.82
N LYS A 303 -4.27 16.87 4.55
CA LYS A 303 -5.57 17.20 3.95
C LYS A 303 -6.46 15.96 3.82
N TYR A 304 -5.90 14.81 3.46
CA TYR A 304 -6.65 13.55 3.38
C TYR A 304 -7.13 13.13 4.78
N ASP A 305 -6.29 13.25 5.80
CA ASP A 305 -6.67 12.94 7.19
C ASP A 305 -7.82 13.84 7.68
N ALA A 306 -7.81 15.13 7.34
CA ALA A 306 -8.92 16.04 7.63
C ALA A 306 -10.24 15.63 6.95
N MET A 307 -10.20 14.99 5.77
CA MET A 307 -11.40 14.44 5.13
C MET A 307 -11.94 13.23 5.91
N LEU A 308 -11.06 12.36 6.41
CA LEU A 308 -11.46 11.19 7.20
C LEU A 308 -12.19 11.61 8.48
N VAL A 309 -11.63 12.60 9.21
CA VAL A 309 -12.28 13.18 10.39
C VAL A 309 -13.68 13.69 10.06
N SER A 310 -13.83 14.37 8.92
CA SER A 310 -15.14 14.86 8.47
C SER A 310 -16.13 13.73 8.18
N PHE A 311 -15.67 12.60 7.62
CA PHE A 311 -16.53 11.44 7.38
C PHE A 311 -17.01 10.82 8.69
N SER A 312 -16.13 10.67 9.70
CA SER A 312 -16.52 10.20 11.03
C SER A 312 -17.60 11.08 11.66
N GLU A 313 -17.44 12.40 11.59
CA GLU A 313 -18.45 13.35 12.11
C GLU A 313 -19.78 13.33 11.34
N TRP A 314 -19.78 12.88 10.09
CA TRP A 314 -20.98 12.81 9.25
C TRP A 314 -21.76 11.52 9.48
N GLU A 315 -21.07 10.42 9.78
CA GLU A 315 -21.68 9.12 10.04
C GLU A 315 -22.69 9.19 11.18
N GLU A 316 -22.33 9.82 12.31
CA GLU A 316 -23.23 10.01 13.47
C GLU A 316 -24.52 10.78 13.15
N LYS A 317 -24.50 11.61 12.10
CA LYS A 317 -25.62 12.50 11.74
C LYS A 317 -26.47 11.92 10.62
N PHE A 318 -25.99 10.87 9.97
CA PHE A 318 -26.56 10.32 8.76
C PHE A 318 -27.43 9.12 9.07
N ASP A 319 -28.68 9.20 8.59
CA ASP A 319 -29.65 8.13 8.73
C ASP A 319 -29.53 7.21 7.52
N LEU A 320 -29.28 5.92 7.75
CA LEU A 320 -28.96 4.94 6.71
C LEU A 320 -30.19 4.44 5.95
N ASP A 321 -31.40 4.88 6.32
CA ASP A 321 -32.67 4.39 5.77
C ASP A 321 -32.95 4.81 4.32
N THR A 322 -32.10 5.63 3.71
CA THR A 322 -32.29 6.11 2.33
C THR A 322 -31.54 5.26 1.31
N THR A 323 -32.26 4.82 0.25
CA THR A 323 -31.77 3.92 -0.81
C THR A 323 -31.24 4.64 -2.06
N SER A 324 -30.84 5.92 -1.98
CA SER A 324 -30.35 6.61 -3.17
C SER A 324 -28.92 6.18 -3.51
N ARG A 325 -28.55 6.19 -4.80
CA ARG A 325 -27.18 5.91 -5.27
C ARG A 325 -26.11 6.75 -4.55
N ARG A 326 -26.45 7.98 -4.16
CA ARG A 326 -25.52 8.86 -3.42
C ARG A 326 -25.36 8.44 -1.96
N ASP A 327 -26.40 7.88 -1.36
CA ASP A 327 -26.34 7.33 -0.01
C ASP A 327 -25.52 6.03 -0.01
N GLU A 328 -25.61 5.20 -1.06
CA GLU A 328 -24.72 4.04 -1.27
C GLU A 328 -23.25 4.46 -1.36
N ILE A 329 -22.93 5.52 -2.11
CA ILE A 329 -21.56 6.07 -2.17
C ILE A 329 -21.09 6.50 -0.78
N LEU A 330 -21.93 7.23 -0.05
CA LEU A 330 -21.58 7.75 1.27
C LEU A 330 -21.39 6.61 2.28
N LYS A 331 -22.24 5.59 2.26
CA LYS A 331 -22.09 4.37 3.07
C LYS A 331 -20.75 3.70 2.80
N GLY A 332 -20.37 3.53 1.54
CA GLY A 332 -19.05 2.99 1.19
C GLY A 332 -17.89 3.88 1.65
N CYS A 333 -18.05 5.21 1.66
CA CYS A 333 -17.04 6.11 2.23
C CYS A 333 -16.88 5.92 3.74
N PHE A 334 -17.97 5.71 4.49
CA PHE A 334 -17.91 5.46 5.93
C PHE A 334 -17.22 4.12 6.25
N VAL A 335 -17.63 3.05 5.57
CA VAL A 335 -17.02 1.72 5.75
C VAL A 335 -15.54 1.77 5.34
N GLY A 336 -15.23 2.39 4.19
CA GLY A 336 -13.85 2.54 3.72
C GLY A 336 -12.98 3.37 4.66
N ALA A 337 -13.51 4.39 5.33
CA ALA A 337 -12.78 5.21 6.29
C ALA A 337 -12.42 4.46 7.59
N LYS A 338 -13.10 3.34 7.89
CA LYS A 338 -12.82 2.47 9.05
C LYS A 338 -11.84 1.34 8.73
N ASN A 339 -11.63 1.03 7.45
CA ASN A 339 -10.73 -0.02 7.02
C ASN A 339 -9.32 0.56 6.79
N GLU A 340 -8.38 0.22 7.66
CA GLU A 340 -7.03 0.80 7.67
C GLU A 340 -6.26 0.56 6.35
N TYR A 341 -6.41 -0.62 5.74
CA TYR A 341 -5.76 -0.94 4.46
C TYR A 341 -6.31 -0.07 3.32
N VAL A 342 -7.65 0.10 3.27
CA VAL A 342 -8.30 0.98 2.28
C VAL A 342 -7.86 2.43 2.48
N VAL A 343 -7.84 2.92 3.72
CA VAL A 343 -7.36 4.27 4.07
C VAL A 343 -5.91 4.46 3.65
N ARG A 344 -5.02 3.51 3.97
CA ARG A 344 -3.60 3.57 3.62
C ARG A 344 -3.40 3.66 2.11
N ALA A 345 -4.06 2.79 1.34
CA ALA A 345 -3.97 2.81 -0.12
C ALA A 345 -4.53 4.10 -0.73
N LEU A 346 -5.71 4.54 -0.30
CA LEU A 346 -6.31 5.79 -0.82
C LEU A 346 -5.49 7.02 -0.44
N LYS A 347 -4.82 7.02 0.73
CA LYS A 347 -3.90 8.08 1.13
C LYS A 347 -2.65 8.13 0.25
N ILE A 348 -2.07 6.96 -0.10
CA ILE A 348 -0.98 6.86 -1.07
C ILE A 348 -1.44 7.43 -2.42
N VAL A 349 -2.59 6.97 -2.92
CA VAL A 349 -3.18 7.46 -4.17
C VAL A 349 -3.38 8.98 -4.17
N TYR A 350 -3.97 9.53 -3.11
CA TYR A 350 -4.25 10.96 -2.99
C TYR A 350 -2.97 11.80 -2.90
N THR A 351 -1.93 11.26 -2.25
CA THR A 351 -0.66 11.94 -2.04
C THR A 351 0.20 11.92 -3.32
N ASP A 352 0.28 10.78 -3.99
CA ASP A 352 1.23 10.57 -5.09
C ASP A 352 0.63 10.88 -6.48
N TYR A 353 -0.69 10.76 -6.67
CA TYR A 353 -1.31 10.89 -7.99
C TYR A 353 -2.21 12.14 -8.06
N ALA A 354 -1.74 13.18 -8.76
CA ALA A 354 -2.44 14.47 -8.86
C ALA A 354 -3.86 14.34 -9.42
N ALA A 355 -4.03 13.52 -10.46
CA ALA A 355 -5.30 13.17 -11.06
C ALA A 355 -6.35 12.65 -10.06
N LEU A 356 -5.95 11.67 -9.27
CA LEU A 356 -6.83 10.99 -8.32
C LEU A 356 -7.10 11.87 -7.10
N ARG A 357 -6.16 12.74 -6.76
CA ARG A 357 -6.38 13.81 -5.78
C ARG A 357 -7.55 14.72 -6.17
N VAL A 358 -7.63 15.13 -7.44
CA VAL A 358 -8.75 15.94 -7.93
C VAL A 358 -10.06 15.16 -7.86
N ALA A 359 -10.06 13.87 -8.21
CA ALA A 359 -11.24 13.02 -8.06
C ALA A 359 -11.71 12.92 -6.60
N GLY A 360 -10.77 12.71 -5.66
CA GLY A 360 -11.05 12.70 -4.22
C GLY A 360 -11.67 14.01 -3.73
N ASP A 361 -11.12 15.16 -4.13
CA ASP A 361 -11.67 16.48 -3.81
C ASP A 361 -13.11 16.67 -4.33
N ILE A 362 -13.41 16.14 -5.52
CA ILE A 362 -14.75 16.20 -6.11
C ILE A 362 -15.73 15.33 -5.31
N ILE A 363 -15.36 14.09 -5.00
CA ILE A 363 -16.19 13.16 -4.21
C ILE A 363 -16.47 13.78 -2.84
N PHE A 364 -15.44 14.26 -2.15
CA PHE A 364 -15.58 14.88 -0.83
C PHE A 364 -16.53 16.08 -0.86
N LYS A 365 -16.40 16.95 -1.87
CA LYS A 365 -17.30 18.11 -2.05
C LYS A 365 -18.74 17.69 -2.36
N LEU A 366 -18.93 16.62 -3.13
CA LEU A 366 -20.26 16.05 -3.42
C LEU A 366 -20.92 15.55 -2.13
N MET A 367 -20.19 14.78 -1.32
CA MET A 367 -20.66 14.25 -0.04
C MET A 367 -20.95 15.36 0.97
N SER A 368 -20.07 16.35 1.09
CA SER A 368 -20.26 17.53 1.95
C SER A 368 -21.59 18.24 1.65
N LYS A 369 -21.91 18.43 0.35
CA LYS A 369 -23.16 19.07 -0.08
C LYS A 369 -24.39 18.21 0.23
N LEU A 370 -24.28 16.89 0.09
CA LEU A 370 -25.36 15.96 0.39
C LEU A 370 -25.75 16.06 1.87
N ILE A 371 -24.76 15.99 2.77
CA ILE A 371 -24.94 16.13 4.23
C ILE A 371 -25.51 17.51 4.59
N GLY A 372 -24.96 18.59 4.01
CA GLY A 372 -25.43 19.95 4.27
C GLY A 372 -26.88 20.19 3.84
N SER A 373 -27.32 19.54 2.76
CA SER A 373 -28.69 19.65 2.25
C SER A 373 -29.71 18.91 3.13
N LYS A 374 -29.36 17.71 3.63
CA LYS A 374 -30.23 16.96 4.56
C LYS A 374 -30.45 17.72 5.87
N LYS A 375 -29.42 18.41 6.39
CA LYS A 375 -29.54 19.28 7.58
C LYS A 375 -30.56 20.42 7.38
N LYS A 376 -30.59 21.05 6.21
CA LYS A 376 -31.55 22.12 5.91
C LYS A 376 -32.99 21.61 5.86
N LYS A 377 -33.23 20.44 5.26
CA LYS A 377 -34.57 19.83 5.21
C LYS A 377 -35.10 19.49 6.61
N ARG A 378 -34.28 18.90 7.49
CA ARG A 378 -34.67 18.59 8.87
C ARG A 378 -35.07 19.83 9.67
N LYS A 379 -34.44 20.98 9.41
CA LYS A 379 -34.80 22.27 10.04
C LYS A 379 -36.08 22.92 9.49
N ALA A 380 -36.52 22.54 8.29
CA ALA A 380 -37.73 23.10 7.67
C ALA A 380 -39.00 22.31 8.01
N VAL A 381 -38.87 21.10 8.55
CA VAL A 381 -39.99 20.23 8.98
C VAL A 381 -40.30 20.40 10.48
N LYS A 382 -39.37 20.99 11.23
CA LYS A 382 -39.62 21.49 12.60
C LYS A 382 -40.08 22.92 12.51
#